data_AF-A0A6I4TB94-F1
#
_entry.id   AF-A0A6I4TB94-F1
#
_cell.length_a   1.000
_cell.length_b   1.000
_cell.length_c   1.000
_cell.angle_alpha   90.00
_cell.angle_beta   90.00
_cell.angle_gamma   90.00
#
_symmetry.space_group_name_H-M   'P 1'
#
loop_
_entity.id
_entity.type
_entity.pdbx_description
1 polymer ?
#
loop_
_entity_poly.entity_id
_entity_poly.type
_entity_poly.pdbx_seq_one_letter_code
_entity_poly.pdbx_strand_id
1 'polypeptide(L)'
;MASAAGASAAVDIDRAVFIERQVEGVRALEPATTLRKGDKVVLMVAWTAAPSAKGYVVESAVPRPLAFQRAGSDAAEVSIDGGRTWGQLGELRLGNRLASAEDVTHLRMRVPASATSGRLTYKAIVR
;
A
#
# COMPACT_ATOMS: atom_id res chain seq x y z
N MET A 1 -0.35 35.57 -8.77
CA MET A 1 0.15 34.19 -8.86
C MET A 1 -1.04 33.26 -8.67
N ALA A 2 -1.38 32.46 -9.68
CA ALA A 2 -2.53 31.57 -9.65
C ALA A 2 -2.19 30.31 -8.85
N SER A 3 -2.96 30.05 -7.80
CA SER A 3 -2.90 28.80 -7.04
C SER A 3 -3.44 27.67 -7.92
N ALA A 4 -2.61 26.67 -8.23
CA ALA A 4 -3.06 25.48 -8.92
C ALA A 4 -3.93 24.66 -7.95
N ALA A 5 -5.24 24.87 -8.01
CA ALA A 5 -6.21 23.97 -7.41
C ALA A 5 -6.09 22.62 -8.13
N GLY A 6 -5.40 21.66 -7.49
CA GLY A 6 -5.43 20.27 -7.93
C GLY A 6 -6.86 19.78 -7.81
N ALA A 7 -7.52 19.59 -8.96
CA ALA A 7 -8.85 19.03 -9.03
C ALA A 7 -8.83 17.69 -8.31
N SER A 8 -9.42 17.63 -7.11
CA SER A 8 -9.74 16.37 -6.47
C SER A 8 -10.73 15.70 -7.41
N ALA A 9 -10.26 14.76 -8.23
CA ALA A 9 -11.16 13.74 -8.74
C ALA A 9 -11.92 13.21 -7.52
N ALA A 10 -13.24 13.09 -7.61
CA ALA A 10 -14.04 12.47 -6.57
C ALA A 10 -13.65 10.99 -6.52
N VAL A 11 -12.56 10.70 -5.82
CA VAL A 11 -12.04 9.36 -5.55
C VAL A 11 -12.49 9.02 -4.15
N ASP A 12 -13.38 8.03 -4.07
CA ASP A 12 -13.72 7.41 -2.80
C ASP A 12 -12.66 6.35 -2.47
N ILE A 13 -12.20 6.35 -1.22
CA ILE A 13 -11.15 5.45 -0.74
C ILE A 13 -11.61 4.77 0.53
N ASP A 14 -11.69 3.44 0.47
CA ASP A 14 -11.90 2.58 1.62
C ASP A 14 -10.59 1.94 2.08
N ARG A 15 -10.46 1.75 3.39
CA ARG A 15 -9.27 1.14 4.01
C ARG A 15 -9.68 0.08 5.00
N ALA A 16 -9.07 -1.10 4.85
CA ALA A 16 -9.31 -2.21 5.75
C ALA A 16 -8.01 -2.90 6.15
N VAL A 17 -8.00 -3.46 7.35
CA VAL A 17 -6.90 -4.27 7.88
C VAL A 17 -7.47 -5.63 8.29
N PHE A 18 -6.83 -6.69 7.84
CA PHE A 18 -7.20 -8.07 8.13
C PHE A 18 -6.05 -8.78 8.82
N ILE A 19 -6.33 -9.67 9.76
CA ILE A 19 -5.33 -10.54 10.38
C ILE A 19 -5.34 -11.88 9.62
N GLU A 20 -4.15 -12.38 9.28
CA GLU A 20 -3.99 -13.76 8.80
C GLU A 20 -4.03 -14.72 10.01
N ARG A 21 -5.06 -15.55 10.07
CA ARG A 21 -5.17 -16.67 10.99
C ARG A 21 -4.90 -17.98 10.27
N GLN A 22 -4.33 -18.95 10.97
CA GLN A 22 -4.21 -20.32 10.48
C GLN A 22 -5.24 -21.16 11.24
N VAL A 23 -6.26 -21.63 10.53
CA VAL A 23 -7.32 -22.49 11.06
C VAL A 23 -7.22 -23.81 10.30
N GLU A 24 -6.92 -24.90 11.01
CA GLU A 24 -6.83 -26.25 10.44
C GLU A 24 -5.90 -26.36 9.21
N GLY A 25 -4.81 -25.58 9.20
CA GLY A 25 -3.84 -25.56 8.10
C GLY A 25 -4.21 -24.64 6.94
N VAL A 26 -5.41 -24.07 6.94
CA VAL A 26 -5.88 -23.07 5.97
C VAL A 26 -5.60 -21.66 6.49
N ARG A 27 -5.15 -20.76 5.60
CA ARG A 27 -5.02 -19.34 5.93
C ARG A 27 -6.36 -18.64 5.73
N ALA A 28 -6.92 -18.11 6.81
CA ALA A 28 -8.12 -17.29 6.81
C ALA A 28 -7.76 -15.81 7.03
N LEU A 29 -8.53 -14.91 6.43
CA LEU A 29 -8.47 -13.48 6.67
C LEU A 29 -9.69 -13.04 7.46
N GLU A 30 -9.45 -12.39 8.59
CA GLU A 30 -10.50 -11.86 9.46
C GLU A 30 -10.29 -10.36 9.66
N PRO A 31 -11.36 -9.53 9.71
CA PRO A 31 -11.22 -8.12 10.04
C PRO A 31 -10.47 -7.92 11.36
N ALA A 32 -9.47 -7.04 11.36
CA ALA A 32 -8.67 -6.78 12.53
C ALA A 32 -9.47 -5.93 13.54
N THR A 33 -9.92 -6.54 14.64
CA THR A 33 -10.54 -5.81 15.77
C THR A 33 -9.52 -5.43 16.84
N THR A 34 -8.43 -6.19 16.97
CA THR A 34 -7.30 -5.91 17.87
C THR A 34 -6.03 -6.47 17.27
N LEU A 35 -4.94 -5.71 17.34
CA LEU A 35 -3.62 -6.13 16.84
C LEU A 35 -2.64 -6.37 17.98
N ARG A 36 -1.87 -7.44 17.88
CA ARG A 36 -0.79 -7.79 18.82
C ARG A 36 0.53 -7.88 18.07
N LYS A 37 1.62 -7.60 18.77
CA LYS A 37 2.98 -7.82 18.26
C LYS A 37 3.12 -9.23 17.68
N GLY A 38 3.66 -9.32 16.47
CA GLY A 38 3.84 -10.57 15.72
C GLY A 38 2.65 -10.96 14.84
N ASP A 39 1.48 -10.32 14.96
CA ASP A 39 0.35 -10.59 14.08
C ASP A 39 0.72 -10.29 12.63
N LYS A 40 0.40 -11.23 11.74
CA LYS A 40 0.50 -11.05 10.29
C LYS A 40 -0.80 -10.42 9.81
N VAL A 41 -0.68 -9.33 9.07
CA VAL A 41 -1.82 -8.57 8.59
C VAL A 41 -1.76 -8.35 7.09
N VAL A 42 -2.94 -8.23 6.48
CA VAL A 42 -3.13 -7.73 5.12
C VAL A 42 -3.82 -6.39 5.22
N LEU A 43 -3.19 -5.36 4.67
CA LEU A 43 -3.78 -4.04 4.52
C LEU A 43 -4.35 -3.93 3.12
N MET A 44 -5.49 -3.28 3.00
CA MET A 44 -6.16 -3.01 1.74
C MET A 44 -6.52 -1.52 1.66
N VAL A 45 -6.19 -0.91 0.54
CA VAL A 45 -6.69 0.39 0.11
C VAL A 45 -7.49 0.14 -1.16
N ALA A 46 -8.82 0.22 -1.06
CA ALA A 46 -9.70 0.12 -2.21
C ALA A 46 -10.13 1.51 -2.65
N TRP A 47 -10.37 1.69 -3.94
CA TRP A 47 -10.85 2.97 -4.45
C TRP A 47 -11.91 2.79 -5.52
N THR A 48 -12.77 3.79 -5.61
CA THR A 48 -13.64 4.04 -6.76
C THR A 48 -13.54 5.50 -7.17
N ALA A 49 -13.56 5.76 -8.46
CA ALA A 49 -13.40 7.08 -9.03
C ALA A 49 -14.38 7.27 -10.19
N ALA A 50 -14.87 8.50 -10.34
CA ALA A 50 -15.56 8.87 -11.57
C ALA A 50 -14.61 8.67 -12.79
N PRO A 51 -15.14 8.31 -13.97
CA PRO A 51 -14.35 8.29 -15.19
C PRO A 51 -13.60 9.61 -15.35
N SER A 52 -12.30 9.54 -15.60
CA SER A 52 -11.46 10.72 -15.70
C SER A 52 -10.62 10.66 -16.97
N ALA A 53 -10.28 11.82 -17.53
CA ALA A 53 -9.45 11.90 -18.71
C ALA A 53 -7.95 11.62 -18.42
N LYS A 54 -7.56 11.50 -17.15
CA LYS A 54 -6.16 11.36 -16.72
C LYS A 54 -6.02 10.23 -15.70
N GLY A 55 -4.94 9.46 -15.79
CA GLY A 55 -4.59 8.51 -14.74
C GLY A 55 -4.23 9.22 -13.43
N TYR A 56 -4.27 8.48 -12.34
CA TYR A 56 -3.90 8.96 -11.00
C TYR A 56 -3.00 7.95 -10.31
N VAL A 57 -2.49 8.33 -9.14
CA VAL A 57 -1.65 7.47 -8.30
C VAL A 57 -2.33 7.27 -6.98
N VAL A 58 -2.45 6.02 -6.55
CA VAL A 58 -2.89 5.66 -5.20
C VAL A 58 -1.65 5.40 -4.37
N GLU A 59 -1.52 6.13 -3.28
CA GLU A 59 -0.40 6.01 -2.34
C GLU A 59 -0.90 5.57 -0.96
N SER A 60 -0.09 4.74 -0.28
CA SER A 60 -0.35 4.29 1.08
C SER A 60 0.95 4.30 1.87
N ALA A 61 0.99 5.09 2.94
CA ALA A 61 2.02 4.99 3.96
C ALA A 61 1.86 3.67 4.74
N VAL A 62 2.98 3.02 5.05
CA VAL A 62 3.02 1.89 5.97
C VAL A 62 2.93 2.44 7.40
N PRO A 63 1.89 2.08 8.18
CA PRO A 63 1.79 2.52 9.56
C PRO A 63 3.02 2.15 10.38
N ARG A 64 3.54 3.08 11.20
CA ARG A 64 4.77 2.89 11.99
C ARG A 64 4.84 1.59 12.82
N PRO A 65 3.74 1.10 13.44
CA PRO A 65 3.75 -0.16 14.18
C PRO A 65 3.90 -1.41 13.29
N LEU A 66 3.84 -1.25 11.97
CA LEU A 66 3.86 -2.35 11.01
C LEU A 66 5.20 -2.40 10.27
N ALA A 67 5.69 -3.60 10.04
CA ALA A 67 6.79 -3.91 9.13
C ALA A 67 6.21 -4.46 7.83
N PHE A 68 6.40 -3.76 6.72
CA PHE A 68 6.02 -4.29 5.41
C PHE A 68 6.70 -5.63 5.13
N GLN A 69 6.03 -6.49 4.35
CA GLN A 69 6.53 -7.79 3.94
C GLN A 69 6.52 -7.93 2.42
N ARG A 70 5.37 -7.70 1.78
CA ARG A 70 5.22 -7.81 0.32
C ARG A 70 3.96 -7.09 -0.16
N ALA A 71 4.01 -6.52 -1.35
CA ALA A 71 2.82 -6.03 -2.05
C ALA A 71 2.01 -7.21 -2.61
N GLY A 72 0.69 -7.04 -2.72
CA GLY A 72 -0.20 -8.02 -3.34
C GLY A 72 -0.21 -7.97 -4.87
N SER A 73 0.47 -7.00 -5.47
CA SER A 73 0.58 -6.81 -6.91
C SER A 73 1.99 -6.38 -7.28
N ASP A 74 2.55 -6.95 -8.35
CA ASP A 74 3.87 -6.58 -8.88
C ASP A 74 3.86 -5.20 -9.59
N ALA A 75 2.66 -4.67 -9.89
CA ALA A 75 2.50 -3.31 -10.40
C ALA A 75 2.68 -2.23 -9.32
N ALA A 76 2.71 -2.62 -8.04
CA ALA A 76 2.97 -1.70 -6.95
C ALA A 76 4.48 -1.40 -6.85
N GLU A 77 4.82 -0.12 -6.72
CA GLU A 77 6.17 0.32 -6.38
C GLU A 77 6.22 0.66 -4.89
N VAL A 78 7.39 0.54 -4.28
CA VAL A 78 7.62 0.89 -2.87
C VAL A 78 8.57 2.07 -2.75
N SER A 79 8.53 2.74 -1.60
CA SER A 79 9.46 3.80 -1.22
C SER A 79 10.07 3.51 0.14
N ILE A 80 11.36 3.81 0.30
CA ILE A 80 12.12 3.66 1.55
C ILE A 80 12.48 5.01 2.20
N ASP A 81 12.06 6.13 1.59
CA ASP A 81 12.51 7.48 1.95
C ASP A 81 11.34 8.47 2.15
N GLY A 82 10.17 7.94 2.50
CA GLY A 82 8.98 8.76 2.77
C GLY A 82 8.20 9.19 1.54
N GLY A 83 8.22 8.38 0.47
CA GLY A 83 7.49 8.66 -0.77
C GLY A 83 8.24 9.56 -1.76
N ARG A 84 9.55 9.78 -1.57
CA ARG A 84 10.33 10.67 -2.47
C ARG A 84 10.82 9.90 -3.69
N THR A 85 11.35 8.70 -3.47
CA THR A 85 11.79 7.78 -4.52
C THR A 85 10.97 6.50 -4.48
N TRP A 86 10.84 5.88 -5.64
CA TRP A 86 9.93 4.76 -5.87
C TRP A 86 10.55 3.76 -6.83
N GLY A 87 10.39 2.48 -6.53
CA GLY A 87 10.87 1.40 -7.40
C GLY A 87 10.47 0.04 -6.86
N GLN A 88 10.99 -1.01 -7.49
CA GLN A 88 10.84 -2.36 -6.96
C GLN A 88 11.79 -2.56 -5.77
N LEU A 89 11.34 -3.25 -4.72
CA LEU A 89 12.13 -3.37 -3.48
C LEU A 89 13.55 -3.92 -3.72
N GLY A 90 13.69 -4.90 -4.62
CA GLY A 90 15.00 -5.50 -4.96
C GLY A 90 15.97 -4.57 -5.69
N GLU A 91 15.52 -3.38 -6.10
CA GLU A 91 16.32 -2.40 -6.84
C GLU A 91 16.70 -1.19 -5.97
N LEU A 92 16.02 -1.00 -4.84
CA LEU A 92 16.26 0.12 -3.94
C LEU A 92 17.46 -0.13 -3.04
N ARG A 93 18.22 0.93 -2.73
CA ARG A 93 19.40 0.86 -1.86
C ARG A 93 19.26 1.83 -0.70
N LEU A 94 19.68 1.38 0.48
CA LEU A 94 19.85 2.20 1.66
C LEU A 94 21.35 2.30 1.96
N GLY A 95 21.96 3.42 1.57
CA GLY A 95 23.42 3.57 1.60
C GLY A 95 24.09 2.50 0.76
N ASN A 96 24.92 1.66 1.39
CA ASN A 96 25.74 0.67 0.69
C ASN A 96 25.06 -0.71 0.54
N ARG A 97 23.88 -0.93 1.15
CA ARG A 97 23.14 -2.21 1.08
C ARG A 97 21.87 -2.10 0.25
N LEU A 98 21.38 -3.25 -0.23
CA LEU A 98 20.01 -3.35 -0.75
C LEU A 98 19.02 -3.07 0.38
N ALA A 99 17.90 -2.44 0.02
CA ALA A 99 16.79 -2.23 0.93
C ALA A 99 16.13 -3.57 1.28
N SER A 100 15.74 -3.71 2.54
CA SER A 100 14.93 -4.83 3.04
C SER A 100 13.47 -4.39 3.19
N ALA A 101 12.55 -5.35 3.32
CA ALA A 101 11.12 -5.05 3.43
C ALA A 101 10.79 -4.15 4.65
N GLU A 102 11.58 -4.23 5.70
CA GLU A 102 11.47 -3.40 6.91
C GLU A 102 11.83 -1.91 6.71
N ASP A 103 12.58 -1.59 5.65
CA ASP A 103 12.92 -0.21 5.27
C ASP A 103 11.77 0.47 4.51
N VAL A 104 10.78 -0.28 4.03
CA VAL A 104 9.67 0.27 3.24
C VAL A 104 8.79 1.15 4.11
N THR A 105 8.58 2.37 3.62
CA THR A 105 7.78 3.41 4.26
C THR A 105 6.46 3.66 3.56
N HIS A 106 6.41 3.52 2.23
CA HIS A 106 5.22 3.78 1.43
C HIS A 106 5.10 2.79 0.26
N LEU A 107 3.88 2.63 -0.22
CA LEU A 107 3.54 1.95 -1.46
C LEU A 107 2.80 2.91 -2.37
N ARG A 108 2.99 2.74 -3.68
CA ARG A 108 2.15 3.40 -4.69
C ARG A 108 1.75 2.45 -5.80
N MET A 109 0.63 2.77 -6.43
CA MET A 109 0.19 2.14 -7.66
C MET A 109 -0.29 3.21 -8.64
N ARG A 110 0.18 3.13 -9.88
CA ARG A 110 -0.33 3.97 -10.97
C ARG A 110 -1.63 3.37 -11.50
N VAL A 111 -2.67 4.19 -11.59
CA VAL A 111 -4.00 3.80 -12.06
C VAL A 111 -4.26 4.48 -13.40
N PRO A 112 -4.52 3.72 -14.48
CA PRO A 112 -4.79 4.32 -15.79
C PRO A 112 -6.14 5.05 -15.79
N ALA A 113 -6.31 6.01 -16.69
CA ALA A 113 -7.53 6.81 -16.83
C ALA A 113 -8.80 5.96 -17.05
N SER A 114 -8.64 4.78 -17.68
CA SER A 114 -9.73 3.83 -17.94
C SER A 114 -10.19 3.05 -16.71
N ALA A 115 -9.41 3.03 -15.63
CA ALA A 115 -9.75 2.29 -14.41
C ALA A 115 -10.53 3.17 -13.43
N THR A 116 -11.81 2.85 -13.27
CA THR A 116 -12.74 3.54 -12.36
C THR A 116 -12.74 2.94 -10.96
N SER A 117 -12.09 1.80 -10.74
CA SER A 117 -11.95 1.18 -9.42
C SER A 117 -10.73 0.28 -9.35
N GLY A 118 -10.33 -0.07 -8.14
CA GLY A 118 -9.24 -1.01 -7.90
C GLY A 118 -8.91 -1.15 -6.43
N ARG A 119 -7.83 -1.90 -6.18
CA ARG A 119 -7.31 -2.11 -4.83
C ARG A 119 -5.80 -2.28 -4.83
N LEU A 120 -5.17 -1.74 -3.80
CA LEU A 120 -3.77 -1.95 -3.44
C LEU A 120 -3.78 -2.71 -2.11
N THR A 121 -3.22 -3.91 -2.12
CA THR A 121 -3.05 -4.71 -0.91
C THR A 121 -1.58 -4.93 -0.60
N TYR A 122 -1.26 -5.08 0.68
CA TYR A 122 0.07 -5.48 1.11
C TYR A 122 0.05 -6.23 2.42
N LYS A 123 1.01 -7.14 2.58
CA LYS A 123 1.25 -7.86 3.83
C LYS A 123 2.20 -7.09 4.72
N ALA A 124 1.94 -7.13 6.02
CA ALA A 124 2.81 -6.59 7.04
C ALA A 124 2.78 -7.44 8.32
N ILE A 125 3.73 -7.19 9.22
CA ILE A 125 3.79 -7.80 10.56
C ILE A 125 3.75 -6.68 11.60
N VAL A 126 2.99 -6.86 12.67
CA VAL A 126 2.97 -5.94 13.81
C VAL A 126 4.27 -6.06 14.63
N ARG A 127 4.94 -4.95 14.92
CA ARG A 127 6.22 -4.89 15.64
C ARG A 127 6.08 -4.91 17.16
#